data_AF-A0AAE0V8H7-F1
#
_entry.id   AF-A0AAE0V8H7-F1
#
_cell.length_a   1.000
_cell.length_b   1.000
_cell.length_c   1.000
_cell.angle_alpha   90.00
_cell.angle_beta   90.00
_cell.angle_gamma   90.00
#
_symmetry.space_group_name_H-M   'P 1'
#
loop_
_entity.id
_entity.type
_entity.pdbx_description
1 polymer ?
#
loop_
_entity_poly.entity_id
_entity_poly.type
_entity_poly.pdbx_seq_one_letter_code
_entity_poly.pdbx_strand_id
1 'polypeptide(L)'
;MGSEPPSSPQLVDEGVDEDDEELSGGEEAELRVSSGRGSVLTRRGITLRVLLKDGLVEPGDAVLSIHYLGKNFVGDLLTDGKIRWVETGQIFNSPSAWATHCKRLVNPAKKSGCGWASVRYRGQKLAQYKTSWLRKYQPSADMCLASEGEDDEMGDDEEEEGKTAFPTDERNRKSKPEFHDFSVVHRRGDRERIPVRYCTLGTRDIARDPHTLVELSAFSAINRFQPFNVAVSSNVLLLMDFHCHLTTSEVVGYLGGRWDTTTQLLTVLRAFPCRTRLADRDAAPAVEEEICQNLFMRGLSLVGWYHSHPRGPALPSLQDIDSQMDHQLRLQGSSNGFQPCLGIICGPYYHGNQGVASTITPFWVVPPPEQRPNDYGIPVAVEVTYVQDNFLTTDVLNEMMMLVEFYRAAPDLVNFNQMWCSDTSILEKMKASLSGHAPKDQAYSQILEHVYNQLRNIQ
;
A
#
# COMPACT_ATOMS: atom_id res chain seq x y z
N MET A 1 -0.16 11.17 73.63
CA MET A 1 -1.09 12.28 73.94
C MET A 1 -0.27 13.37 74.61
N GLY A 2 -0.09 14.59 74.13
CA GLY A 2 -0.37 15.30 72.87
C GLY A 2 0.69 16.42 72.82
N SER A 3 1.38 16.58 71.68
CA SER A 3 1.05 17.50 70.58
C SER A 3 1.74 18.87 70.71
N GLU A 4 2.89 18.98 70.05
CA GLU A 4 3.41 20.19 69.36
C GLU A 4 2.67 20.40 68.01
N PRO A 5 2.96 21.41 67.17
CA PRO A 5 3.24 22.86 67.35
C PRO A 5 2.25 23.66 66.41
N PRO A 6 2.52 24.81 65.71
CA PRO A 6 3.69 25.11 64.85
C PRO A 6 4.22 26.57 64.88
N SER A 7 5.45 26.73 64.41
CA SER A 7 6.10 28.02 64.11
C SER A 7 5.74 28.50 62.70
N SER A 8 5.51 29.81 62.56
CA SER A 8 5.46 30.53 61.27
C SER A 8 6.66 31.50 61.20
N PRO A 9 7.21 31.79 60.00
CA PRO A 9 8.08 32.94 59.80
C PRO A 9 7.36 34.06 59.01
N GLN A 10 7.47 35.30 59.51
CA GLN A 10 7.24 36.55 58.75
C GLN A 10 8.38 37.51 59.13
N LEU A 11 9.22 37.88 58.16
CA LEU A 11 9.16 39.08 57.31
C LEU A 11 9.62 40.34 58.04
N VAL A 12 10.68 40.97 57.51
CA VAL A 12 10.87 42.41 57.33
C VAL A 12 12.20 42.61 56.60
N ASP A 13 12.44 43.61 55.74
CA ASP A 13 11.64 44.61 55.03
C ASP A 13 12.66 45.51 54.27
N GLU A 14 12.16 46.28 53.32
CA GLU A 14 12.70 47.52 52.74
C GLU A 14 13.98 47.42 51.89
N GLY A 15 14.08 48.08 50.73
CA GLY A 15 13.24 49.08 50.08
C GLY A 15 14.00 49.52 48.81
N VAL A 16 13.33 49.53 47.65
CA VAL A 16 12.84 50.71 46.91
C VAL A 16 13.95 51.76 46.66
N ASP A 17 14.28 52.10 45.41
CA ASP A 17 13.54 52.99 44.50
C ASP A 17 14.48 53.27 43.29
N GLU A 18 14.10 53.74 42.13
CA GLU A 18 12.86 53.90 41.34
C GLU A 18 13.33 54.52 40.01
N ASP A 19 12.37 54.87 39.15
CA ASP A 19 12.43 55.67 37.94
C ASP A 19 12.71 54.90 36.63
N ASP A 20 11.92 54.98 35.57
CA ASP A 20 10.63 55.60 35.20
C ASP A 20 10.57 55.33 33.66
N GLU A 21 9.49 55.28 32.87
CA GLU A 21 8.09 55.67 32.96
C GLU A 21 7.37 54.97 31.77
N GLU A 22 6.10 54.57 31.97
CA GLU A 22 4.88 54.75 31.13
C GLU A 22 4.91 54.74 29.57
N LEU A 23 3.92 54.32 28.78
CA LEU A 23 2.56 53.73 28.91
C LEU A 23 2.03 53.34 27.50
N SER A 24 1.03 52.45 27.50
CA SER A 24 -0.13 52.37 26.60
C SER A 24 -0.25 51.23 25.56
N GLY A 25 -1.40 50.53 25.65
CA GLY A 25 -2.26 50.18 24.52
C GLY A 25 -2.10 48.77 23.93
N GLY A 26 -2.97 47.84 24.33
CA GLY A 26 -3.06 46.50 23.73
C GLY A 26 -3.90 46.44 22.45
N GLU A 27 -3.62 45.43 21.61
CA GLU A 27 -4.57 44.57 20.90
C GLU A 27 -3.80 43.45 20.15
N GLU A 28 -4.51 42.36 19.86
CA GLU A 28 -4.03 41.03 19.50
C GLU A 28 -3.39 40.86 18.10
N ALA A 29 -2.63 39.76 17.98
CA ALA A 29 -2.62 38.81 16.86
C ALA A 29 -1.35 38.67 15.98
N GLU A 30 -1.03 37.38 15.77
CA GLU A 30 -0.22 36.74 14.72
C GLU A 30 1.31 36.67 14.84
N LEU A 31 1.73 35.72 15.67
CA LEU A 31 3.00 35.00 15.56
C LEU A 31 3.12 34.31 14.19
N ARG A 32 4.00 34.82 13.32
CA ARG A 32 4.41 34.13 12.08
C ARG A 32 5.29 32.92 12.41
N VAL A 33 4.63 31.77 12.56
CA VAL A 33 5.26 30.45 12.59
C VAL A 33 5.72 30.11 11.16
N SER A 34 7.04 29.99 10.98
CA SER A 34 7.66 29.47 9.78
C SER A 34 7.21 28.02 9.53
N SER A 35 6.23 27.85 8.65
CA SER A 35 5.75 26.54 8.23
C SER A 35 6.75 25.91 7.25
N GLY A 36 7.64 25.07 7.77
CA GLY A 36 8.38 24.09 6.97
C GLY A 36 7.40 23.10 6.34
N ARG A 37 7.09 23.28 5.06
CA ARG A 37 6.33 22.33 4.25
C ARG A 37 7.19 21.89 3.06
N GLY A 38 7.82 20.74 3.21
CA GLY A 38 8.51 20.03 2.14
C GLY A 38 8.00 18.60 2.06
N SER A 39 6.93 18.37 1.31
CA SER A 39 6.60 17.05 0.75
C SER A 39 6.07 17.25 -0.66
N VAL A 40 6.69 16.55 -1.60
CA VAL A 40 6.56 16.71 -3.05
C VAL A 40 5.17 16.27 -3.50
N LEU A 41 4.33 17.23 -3.88
CA LEU A 41 3.07 16.94 -4.55
C LEU A 41 3.36 16.49 -5.99
N THR A 42 3.06 15.24 -6.30
CA THR A 42 3.17 14.73 -7.68
C THR A 42 2.15 15.42 -8.58
N ARG A 43 2.45 15.50 -9.89
CA ARG A 43 1.54 16.05 -10.92
C ARG A 43 0.14 15.39 -10.95
N ARG A 44 -0.20 14.38 -10.14
CA ARG A 44 -1.57 13.82 -10.10
C ARG A 44 -2.43 14.34 -8.92
N GLY A 45 -1.83 14.89 -7.86
CA GLY A 45 -2.55 15.40 -6.68
C GLY A 45 -3.14 16.81 -6.81
N ILE A 46 -2.78 17.55 -7.86
CA ILE A 46 -3.25 18.93 -8.07
C ILE A 46 -4.62 18.90 -8.75
N THR A 47 -5.67 19.21 -7.98
CA THR A 47 -7.06 19.35 -8.42
C THR A 47 -7.43 20.83 -8.64
N LEU A 48 -8.54 21.12 -9.33
CA LEU A 48 -9.03 22.50 -9.47
C LEU A 48 -9.32 23.14 -8.10
N ARG A 49 -9.75 22.34 -7.12
CA ARG A 49 -9.96 22.78 -5.74
C ARG A 49 -8.65 23.24 -5.08
N VAL A 50 -7.53 22.56 -5.33
CA VAL A 50 -6.21 22.97 -4.83
C VAL A 50 -5.81 24.32 -5.44
N LEU A 51 -6.04 24.51 -6.75
CA LEU A 51 -5.74 25.78 -7.42
C LEU A 51 -6.65 26.93 -6.96
N LEU A 52 -7.92 26.65 -6.65
CA LEU A 52 -8.86 27.62 -6.07
C LEU A 52 -8.46 28.02 -4.64
N LYS A 53 -8.08 27.05 -3.80
CA LYS A 53 -7.67 27.29 -2.41
C LYS A 53 -6.43 28.17 -2.30
N ASP A 54 -5.50 28.02 -3.25
CA ASP A 54 -4.26 28.80 -3.29
C ASP A 54 -4.38 30.06 -4.18
N GLY A 55 -5.59 30.40 -4.65
CA GLY A 55 -5.90 31.65 -5.37
C GLY A 55 -5.32 31.76 -6.78
N LEU A 56 -4.92 30.67 -7.42
CA LEU A 56 -4.36 30.67 -8.79
C LEU A 56 -5.42 30.63 -9.88
N VAL A 57 -6.63 30.20 -9.52
CA VAL A 57 -7.79 30.14 -10.40
C VAL A 57 -8.97 30.65 -9.58
N GLU A 58 -9.80 31.52 -10.17
CA GLU A 58 -10.99 32.06 -9.53
C GLU A 58 -12.26 31.44 -10.13
N PRO A 59 -13.29 31.19 -9.31
CA PRO A 59 -14.60 30.79 -9.81
C PRO A 59 -15.19 31.90 -10.67
N GLY A 60 -15.93 31.52 -11.70
CA GLY A 60 -16.54 32.49 -12.61
C GLY A 60 -17.23 31.84 -13.80
N ASP A 61 -18.08 32.62 -14.44
CA ASP A 61 -18.87 32.20 -15.59
C ASP A 61 -18.02 32.28 -16.87
N ALA A 62 -18.17 31.28 -17.75
CA ALA A 62 -17.47 31.14 -19.03
C ALA A 62 -15.92 31.20 -18.96
N VAL A 63 -15.33 30.90 -17.81
CA VAL A 63 -13.88 31.00 -17.60
C VAL A 63 -13.08 29.81 -18.12
N LEU A 64 -13.74 28.68 -18.41
CA LEU A 64 -13.11 27.47 -18.94
C LEU A 64 -13.48 27.24 -20.41
N SER A 65 -12.53 26.82 -21.24
CA SER A 65 -12.77 26.49 -22.64
C SER A 65 -12.01 25.26 -23.13
N ILE A 66 -12.58 24.54 -24.10
CA ILE A 66 -11.95 23.41 -24.81
C ILE A 66 -12.13 23.62 -26.30
N HIS A 67 -11.01 23.66 -27.04
CA HIS A 67 -11.02 23.66 -28.50
C HIS A 67 -10.62 22.28 -29.03
N TYR A 68 -11.49 21.62 -29.78
CA TYR A 68 -11.24 20.30 -30.34
C TYR A 68 -11.87 20.14 -31.73
N LEU A 69 -11.04 19.79 -32.73
CA LEU A 69 -11.44 19.58 -34.13
C LEU A 69 -12.37 20.69 -34.68
N GLY A 70 -12.01 21.95 -34.44
CA GLY A 70 -12.75 23.12 -34.93
C GLY A 70 -14.01 23.49 -34.13
N LYS A 71 -14.36 22.75 -33.07
CA LYS A 71 -15.43 23.11 -32.13
C LYS A 71 -14.87 23.67 -30.84
N ASN A 72 -15.53 24.70 -30.30
CA ASN A 72 -15.20 25.32 -29.03
C ASN A 72 -16.31 25.04 -28.01
N PHE A 73 -15.95 24.56 -26.83
CA PHE A 73 -16.86 24.30 -25.72
C PHE A 73 -16.49 25.23 -24.56
N VAL A 74 -17.49 25.80 -23.89
CA VAL A 74 -17.30 26.78 -22.81
C VAL A 74 -17.95 26.28 -21.51
N GLY A 75 -17.27 26.44 -20.37
CA GLY A 75 -17.74 26.01 -19.06
C GLY A 75 -17.49 27.05 -17.97
N ASP A 76 -18.37 27.07 -16.97
CA ASP A 76 -18.25 27.85 -15.75
C ASP A 76 -17.47 27.06 -14.70
N LEU A 77 -16.67 27.75 -13.90
CA LEU A 77 -15.97 27.16 -12.75
C LEU A 77 -16.71 27.51 -11.46
N LEU A 78 -17.23 26.50 -10.78
CA LEU A 78 -17.93 26.65 -9.51
C LEU A 78 -16.95 26.78 -8.34
N THR A 79 -17.43 27.38 -7.23
CA THR A 79 -16.66 27.62 -6.00
C THR A 79 -16.17 26.34 -5.32
N ASP A 80 -16.78 25.19 -5.60
CA ASP A 80 -16.42 23.88 -5.04
C ASP A 80 -15.37 23.10 -5.87
N GLY A 81 -14.95 23.67 -7.02
CA GLY A 81 -14.00 23.09 -7.97
C GLY A 81 -14.63 22.24 -9.08
N LYS A 82 -15.97 22.22 -9.20
CA LYS A 82 -16.69 21.56 -10.30
C LYS A 82 -16.85 22.47 -11.51
N ILE A 83 -17.10 21.86 -12.66
CA ILE A 83 -17.26 22.57 -13.94
C ILE A 83 -18.70 22.44 -14.41
N ARG A 84 -19.38 23.54 -14.70
CA ARG A 84 -20.71 23.55 -15.33
C ARG A 84 -20.56 23.84 -16.81
N TRP A 85 -21.15 23.02 -17.68
CA TRP A 85 -21.12 23.27 -19.12
C TRP A 85 -22.20 24.28 -19.51
N VAL A 86 -21.83 25.38 -20.17
CA VAL A 86 -22.73 26.52 -20.45
C VAL A 86 -23.89 26.15 -21.38
N GLU A 87 -23.69 25.26 -22.36
CA GLU A 87 -24.72 24.94 -23.36
C GLU A 87 -25.86 24.07 -22.82
N THR A 88 -25.60 23.25 -21.80
CA THR A 88 -26.58 22.27 -21.28
C THR A 88 -26.84 22.37 -19.78
N GLY A 89 -26.03 23.15 -19.06
CA GLY A 89 -26.08 23.27 -17.60
C GLY A 89 -25.54 22.04 -16.84
N GLN A 90 -25.01 21.02 -17.53
CA GLN A 90 -24.52 19.80 -16.90
C GLN A 90 -23.25 20.05 -16.06
N ILE A 91 -23.19 19.46 -14.86
CA ILE A 91 -22.08 19.63 -13.90
C ILE A 91 -21.13 18.42 -13.94
N PHE A 92 -19.84 18.69 -14.00
CA PHE A 92 -18.76 17.71 -14.04
C PHE A 92 -17.84 17.84 -12.82
N ASN A 93 -17.49 16.70 -12.22
CA ASN A 93 -16.66 16.64 -11.01
C ASN A 93 -15.15 16.76 -11.28
N SER A 94 -14.71 16.76 -12.55
CA SER A 94 -13.30 16.95 -12.90
C SER A 94 -13.09 17.51 -14.32
N PRO A 95 -11.96 18.19 -14.59
CA PRO A 95 -11.57 18.63 -15.94
C PRO A 95 -11.47 17.48 -16.95
N SER A 96 -11.04 16.29 -16.50
CA SER A 96 -10.92 15.10 -17.36
C SER A 96 -12.28 14.52 -17.76
N ALA A 97 -13.25 14.53 -16.84
CA ALA A 97 -14.62 14.10 -17.13
C ALA A 97 -15.27 15.04 -18.16
N TRP A 98 -15.14 16.36 -17.96
CA TRP A 98 -15.66 17.34 -18.91
C TRP A 98 -15.00 17.24 -20.29
N ALA A 99 -13.66 17.14 -20.35
CA ALA A 99 -12.94 17.02 -21.61
C ALA A 99 -13.24 15.73 -22.39
N THR A 100 -13.43 14.61 -21.69
CA THR A 100 -13.81 13.34 -22.32
C THR A 100 -15.21 13.44 -22.91
N HIS A 101 -16.14 14.07 -22.18
CA HIS A 101 -17.50 14.32 -22.65
C HIS A 101 -17.53 15.18 -23.92
N CYS A 102 -16.86 16.34 -23.90
CA CYS A 102 -16.78 17.23 -25.06
C CYS A 102 -16.13 16.56 -26.28
N LYS A 103 -15.08 15.75 -26.09
CA LYS A 103 -14.42 15.05 -27.20
C LYS A 103 -15.27 13.93 -27.79
N ARG A 104 -16.06 13.22 -26.97
CA ARG A 104 -16.96 12.15 -27.43
C ARG A 104 -18.09 12.69 -28.31
N LEU A 105 -18.57 13.91 -28.05
CA LEU A 105 -19.55 14.59 -28.90
C LEU A 105 -19.04 14.88 -30.32
N VAL A 106 -17.73 14.90 -30.52
CA VAL A 106 -17.10 15.17 -31.83
C VAL A 106 -16.53 13.90 -32.46
N ASN A 107 -16.01 12.98 -31.65
CA ASN A 107 -15.52 11.67 -32.10
C ASN A 107 -16.00 10.55 -31.14
N PRO A 108 -17.06 9.80 -31.50
CA PRO A 108 -17.63 8.74 -30.66
C PRO A 108 -16.69 7.57 -30.34
N ALA A 109 -15.66 7.32 -31.15
CA ALA A 109 -14.72 6.20 -30.96
C ALA A 109 -13.66 6.45 -29.87
N LYS A 110 -13.55 7.69 -29.35
CA LYS A 110 -12.49 8.07 -28.41
C LYS A 110 -12.83 7.71 -26.96
N LYS A 111 -12.12 6.72 -26.40
CA LYS A 111 -12.37 6.19 -25.04
C LYS A 111 -11.71 6.99 -23.90
N SER A 112 -10.71 7.84 -24.17
CA SER A 112 -9.97 8.60 -23.14
C SER A 112 -9.45 9.95 -23.64
N GLY A 113 -9.36 10.94 -22.74
CA GLY A 113 -8.81 12.27 -23.04
C GLY A 113 -8.10 12.90 -21.84
N CYS A 114 -6.90 13.45 -22.06
CA CYS A 114 -6.16 14.21 -21.05
C CYS A 114 -6.85 15.56 -20.78
N GLY A 115 -7.62 15.66 -19.68
CA GLY A 115 -8.38 16.86 -19.31
C GLY A 115 -7.53 18.11 -19.10
N TRP A 116 -6.40 17.97 -18.40
CA TRP A 116 -5.54 19.09 -18.02
C TRP A 116 -4.81 19.77 -19.19
N ALA A 117 -4.47 19.01 -20.23
CA ALA A 117 -3.84 19.54 -21.42
C ALA A 117 -4.84 20.18 -22.41
N SER A 118 -6.12 19.81 -22.28
CA SER A 118 -7.17 20.21 -23.22
C SER A 118 -8.00 21.39 -22.72
N VAL A 119 -8.19 21.48 -21.40
CA VAL A 119 -8.96 22.56 -20.77
C VAL A 119 -8.08 23.80 -20.59
N ARG A 120 -8.60 24.94 -21.04
CA ARG A 120 -8.02 26.26 -20.86
C ARG A 120 -8.82 27.04 -19.82
N TYR A 121 -8.14 27.77 -18.95
CA TYR A 121 -8.71 28.78 -18.05
C TYR A 121 -8.27 30.17 -18.52
N ARG A 122 -9.22 31.06 -18.81
CA ARG A 122 -8.99 32.41 -19.37
C ARG A 122 -7.97 32.42 -20.52
N GLY A 123 -8.07 31.43 -21.43
CA GLY A 123 -7.21 31.30 -22.62
C GLY A 123 -5.90 30.52 -22.44
N GLN A 124 -5.44 30.31 -21.20
CA GLN A 124 -4.21 29.56 -20.88
C GLN A 124 -4.52 28.11 -20.49
N LYS A 125 -3.64 27.15 -20.82
CA LYS A 125 -3.90 25.72 -20.52
C LYS A 125 -3.82 25.46 -19.02
N LEU A 126 -4.74 24.67 -18.44
CA LEU A 126 -4.68 24.31 -17.00
C LEU A 126 -3.36 23.58 -16.62
N ALA A 127 -2.75 22.87 -17.56
CA ALA A 127 -1.41 22.30 -17.39
C ALA A 127 -0.32 23.34 -17.06
N GLN A 128 -0.46 24.58 -17.55
CA GLN A 128 0.49 25.67 -17.27
C GLN A 128 0.35 26.16 -15.82
N TYR A 129 -0.88 26.40 -15.35
CA TYR A 129 -1.14 26.75 -13.95
C TYR A 129 -0.62 25.70 -12.97
N LYS A 130 -0.77 24.42 -13.34
CA LYS A 130 -0.23 23.29 -12.59
C LYS A 130 1.29 23.27 -12.53
N THR A 131 1.95 23.63 -13.62
CA THR A 131 3.41 23.75 -13.71
C THR A 131 3.93 24.96 -12.93
N SER A 132 3.23 26.09 -13.01
CA SER A 132 3.56 27.30 -12.24
C SER A 132 3.37 27.10 -10.73
N TRP A 133 2.31 26.39 -10.32
CA TRP A 133 2.09 25.99 -8.92
C TRP A 133 3.24 25.10 -8.43
N LEU A 134 3.64 24.09 -9.20
CA LEU A 134 4.78 23.24 -8.87
C LEU A 134 6.09 24.05 -8.76
N ARG A 135 6.36 24.97 -9.70
CA ARG A 135 7.56 25.81 -9.67
C ARG A 135 7.61 26.73 -8.43
N LYS A 136 6.47 27.28 -8.00
CA LYS A 136 6.38 28.17 -6.83
C LYS A 136 6.59 27.43 -5.51
N TYR A 137 6.18 26.17 -5.42
CA TYR A 137 6.28 25.36 -4.21
C TYR A 137 7.42 24.33 -4.23
N GLN A 138 8.19 24.25 -5.33
CA GLN A 138 9.33 23.32 -5.48
C GLN A 138 10.41 23.87 -6.45
N PRO A 139 11.34 24.72 -5.98
CA PRO A 139 12.35 25.38 -6.84
C PRO A 139 13.48 24.49 -7.36
N SER A 140 13.65 23.26 -6.85
CA SER A 140 14.82 22.41 -7.13
C SER A 140 14.64 21.38 -8.25
N ALA A 141 13.61 21.53 -9.09
CA ALA A 141 13.28 20.57 -10.16
C ALA A 141 13.87 20.93 -11.55
N ASP A 142 14.70 21.97 -11.64
CA ASP A 142 15.27 22.43 -12.90
C ASP A 142 16.64 21.77 -13.18
N MET A 143 16.65 20.48 -13.53
CA MET A 143 17.79 19.86 -14.24
C MET A 143 17.36 18.54 -14.90
N CYS A 144 16.39 18.60 -15.82
CA CYS A 144 16.03 17.44 -16.66
C CYS A 144 15.29 17.82 -17.95
N LEU A 145 15.51 19.04 -18.47
CA LEU A 145 14.88 19.50 -19.70
C LEU A 145 15.93 19.82 -20.76
N ALA A 146 16.36 18.79 -21.48
CA ALA A 146 16.81 18.92 -22.86
C ALA A 146 16.70 17.56 -23.56
N SER A 147 16.14 17.58 -24.78
CA SER A 147 16.00 16.47 -25.72
C SER A 147 14.69 15.68 -25.65
N GLU A 148 13.58 16.36 -25.98
CA GLU A 148 12.50 15.72 -26.74
C GLU A 148 12.80 15.90 -28.23
N GLY A 149 12.78 14.80 -28.97
CA GLY A 149 12.72 14.73 -30.44
C GLY A 149 12.61 13.25 -30.81
N GLU A 150 11.86 12.81 -31.80
CA GLU A 150 10.84 13.38 -32.67
C GLU A 150 10.04 12.14 -33.14
N ASP A 151 8.80 12.33 -33.54
CA ASP A 151 7.88 11.29 -34.01
C ASP A 151 8.44 10.52 -35.22
N ASP A 152 8.08 9.24 -35.37
CA ASP A 152 7.91 8.67 -36.72
C ASP A 152 6.86 7.54 -36.75
N GLU A 153 6.16 7.57 -37.88
CA GLU A 153 4.89 6.94 -38.26
C GLU A 153 5.04 5.53 -38.86
N MET A 154 3.92 4.79 -38.80
CA MET A 154 3.38 3.84 -39.81
C MET A 154 4.00 2.43 -40.00
N GLY A 155 3.08 1.45 -40.15
CA GLY A 155 3.32 0.12 -40.70
C GLY A 155 2.18 -0.86 -40.40
N ASP A 156 1.14 -0.86 -41.24
CA ASP A 156 0.17 -1.95 -41.38
C ASP A 156 0.85 -3.25 -41.85
N ASP A 157 0.31 -4.41 -41.47
CA ASP A 157 -0.06 -5.50 -42.41
C ASP A 157 -0.63 -6.74 -41.69
N GLU A 158 -1.90 -7.00 -42.00
CA GLU A 158 -2.56 -8.23 -42.48
C GLU A 158 -2.53 -9.59 -41.74
N GLU A 159 -3.63 -10.29 -42.01
CA GLU A 159 -4.24 -11.48 -41.42
C GLU A 159 -3.58 -12.81 -41.83
N GLU A 160 -3.79 -13.89 -41.06
CA GLU A 160 -4.26 -15.15 -41.65
C GLU A 160 -4.96 -16.08 -40.63
N GLU A 161 -6.12 -16.61 -41.05
CA GLU A 161 -6.91 -17.65 -40.37
C GLU A 161 -6.30 -19.06 -40.57
N GLY A 162 -6.45 -19.92 -39.56
CA GLY A 162 -6.23 -21.37 -39.70
C GLY A 162 -7.12 -22.18 -38.75
N LYS A 163 -8.26 -22.66 -39.26
CA LYS A 163 -9.21 -23.57 -38.58
C LYS A 163 -8.71 -25.02 -38.59
N THR A 164 -9.08 -25.80 -37.56
CA THR A 164 -9.67 -27.18 -37.57
C THR A 164 -9.40 -27.85 -36.20
N ALA A 165 -10.41 -28.08 -35.36
CA ALA A 165 -11.38 -29.20 -35.31
C ALA A 165 -10.92 -30.37 -34.39
N PHE A 166 -11.68 -30.56 -33.31
CA PHE A 166 -11.62 -31.67 -32.34
C PHE A 166 -12.07 -33.01 -32.96
N PRO A 167 -11.79 -34.14 -32.29
CA PRO A 167 -12.90 -34.77 -31.56
C PRO A 167 -12.55 -35.37 -30.18
N THR A 168 -13.61 -35.43 -29.39
CA THR A 168 -13.85 -36.08 -28.09
C THR A 168 -13.78 -37.61 -28.12
N ASP A 169 -13.42 -38.26 -27.01
CA ASP A 169 -14.20 -39.43 -26.53
C ASP A 169 -14.04 -39.73 -25.03
N GLU A 170 -15.11 -40.32 -24.48
CA GLU A 170 -15.45 -40.53 -23.07
C GLU A 170 -15.01 -41.89 -22.49
N ARG A 171 -14.98 -41.96 -21.14
CA ARG A 171 -15.25 -43.12 -20.25
C ARG A 171 -14.31 -44.34 -20.22
N ASN A 172 -13.80 -44.66 -19.02
CA ASN A 172 -14.45 -45.69 -18.17
C ASN A 172 -13.87 -45.81 -16.75
N ARG A 173 -14.78 -45.97 -15.79
CA ARG A 173 -14.54 -46.35 -14.38
C ARG A 173 -14.38 -47.86 -14.26
N LYS A 174 -13.53 -48.33 -13.33
CA LYS A 174 -13.79 -49.53 -12.51
C LYS A 174 -13.05 -49.49 -11.17
N SER A 175 -13.84 -49.63 -10.12
CA SER A 175 -13.54 -49.73 -8.68
C SER A 175 -13.09 -51.15 -8.28
N LYS A 176 -12.28 -51.40 -7.24
CA LYS A 176 -12.58 -51.58 -5.77
C LYS A 176 -11.41 -52.41 -5.15
N PRO A 177 -11.33 -52.71 -3.83
CA PRO A 177 -11.39 -51.90 -2.60
C PRO A 177 -10.17 -52.17 -1.64
N GLU A 178 -10.04 -51.44 -0.51
CA GLU A 178 -9.87 -51.98 0.87
C GLU A 178 -9.16 -51.04 1.89
N PHE A 179 -9.89 -50.76 2.98
CA PHE A 179 -9.57 -50.60 4.43
C PHE A 179 -8.62 -49.52 5.04
N HIS A 180 -9.02 -49.12 6.27
CA HIS A 180 -8.42 -48.25 7.31
C HIS A 180 -8.66 -46.73 7.18
N ASP A 181 -8.95 -45.92 8.21
CA ASP A 181 -9.18 -46.06 9.66
C ASP A 181 -9.91 -44.77 10.14
N PHE A 182 -10.46 -44.77 11.35
CA PHE A 182 -11.34 -43.75 11.90
C PHE A 182 -10.67 -42.41 12.29
N SER A 183 -11.43 -41.32 12.06
CA SER A 183 -11.52 -40.07 12.84
C SER A 183 -10.31 -39.13 12.96
N VAL A 184 -10.28 -38.11 12.10
CA VAL A 184 -10.14 -36.69 12.50
C VAL A 184 -11.12 -35.89 11.63
N VAL A 185 -11.93 -35.04 12.26
CA VAL A 185 -12.94 -34.20 11.59
C VAL A 185 -12.23 -33.25 10.62
N HIS A 186 -12.04 -33.68 9.38
CA HIS A 186 -11.67 -32.82 8.27
C HIS A 186 -12.91 -32.00 7.91
N ARG A 187 -12.94 -30.72 8.31
CA ARG A 187 -13.87 -29.78 7.68
C ARG A 187 -13.56 -29.80 6.18
N ARG A 188 -14.59 -30.02 5.35
CA ARG A 188 -14.51 -29.98 3.89
C ARG A 188 -13.94 -28.63 3.45
N GLY A 189 -12.65 -28.57 3.11
CA GLY A 189 -12.00 -27.35 2.64
C GLY A 189 -10.49 -27.44 2.46
N ASP A 190 -9.78 -28.20 3.30
CA ASP A 190 -8.32 -28.36 3.20
C ASP A 190 -7.95 -29.47 2.20
N ARG A 191 -8.10 -29.19 0.90
CA ARG A 191 -7.23 -29.88 -0.06
C ARG A 191 -5.88 -29.20 0.05
N GLU A 192 -4.87 -29.94 0.50
CA GLU A 192 -3.49 -29.49 0.48
C GLU A 192 -3.18 -28.95 -0.92
N ARG A 193 -3.03 -27.62 -1.03
CA ARG A 193 -2.81 -26.94 -2.30
C ARG A 193 -1.37 -27.22 -2.72
N ILE A 194 -1.18 -28.24 -3.55
CA ILE A 194 0.13 -28.60 -4.07
C ILE A 194 0.61 -27.45 -4.98
N PRO A 195 1.72 -26.77 -4.63
CA PRO A 195 2.27 -25.72 -5.48
C PRO A 195 2.70 -26.30 -6.83
N VAL A 196 2.51 -25.53 -7.90
CA VAL A 196 2.94 -25.91 -9.24
C VAL A 196 4.16 -25.10 -9.66
N ARG A 197 5.00 -25.69 -10.50
CA ARG A 197 6.13 -24.97 -11.11
C ARG A 197 5.63 -23.99 -12.15
N TYR A 198 6.25 -22.82 -12.23
CA TYR A 198 5.90 -21.82 -13.26
C TYR A 198 5.93 -22.40 -14.68
N CYS A 199 6.92 -23.25 -15.00
CA CYS A 199 7.06 -23.85 -16.34
C CYS A 199 5.90 -24.76 -16.74
N THR A 200 5.05 -25.21 -15.81
CA THR A 200 3.87 -26.04 -16.11
C THR A 200 2.61 -25.23 -16.35
N LEU A 201 2.63 -23.90 -16.13
CA LEU A 201 1.47 -23.05 -16.30
C LEU A 201 1.12 -22.83 -17.78
N GLY A 202 2.12 -22.56 -18.63
CA GLY A 202 1.86 -22.13 -20.00
C GLY A 202 1.06 -20.81 -20.07
N THR A 203 0.31 -20.62 -21.15
CA THR A 203 -0.49 -19.42 -21.40
C THR A 203 -1.68 -19.31 -20.45
N ARG A 204 -2.13 -18.08 -20.18
CA ARG A 204 -3.26 -17.80 -19.28
C ARG A 204 -4.53 -18.50 -19.75
N ASP A 205 -5.19 -19.16 -18.80
CA ASP A 205 -6.45 -19.88 -18.99
C ASP A 205 -7.45 -19.43 -17.92
N ILE A 206 -8.59 -18.92 -18.36
CA ILE A 206 -9.66 -18.41 -17.49
C ILE A 206 -10.28 -19.54 -16.65
N ALA A 207 -10.18 -20.80 -17.11
CA ALA A 207 -10.68 -21.96 -16.38
C ALA A 207 -9.77 -22.36 -15.21
N ARG A 208 -8.55 -21.84 -15.12
CA ARG A 208 -7.61 -22.18 -14.05
C ARG A 208 -7.99 -21.47 -12.75
N ASP A 209 -7.97 -22.20 -11.63
CA ASP A 209 -8.29 -21.66 -10.31
C ASP A 209 -7.30 -20.54 -9.93
N PRO A 210 -7.75 -19.30 -9.67
CA PRO A 210 -6.89 -18.19 -9.24
C PRO A 210 -6.09 -18.48 -7.97
N HIS A 211 -6.57 -19.40 -7.13
CA HIS A 211 -5.93 -19.78 -5.88
C HIS A 211 -4.85 -20.86 -6.03
N THR A 212 -4.54 -21.26 -7.27
CA THR A 212 -3.44 -22.19 -7.56
C THR A 212 -2.12 -21.59 -7.11
N LEU A 213 -1.41 -22.26 -6.20
CA LEU A 213 -0.12 -21.81 -5.67
C LEU A 213 1.01 -22.10 -6.67
N VAL A 214 1.97 -21.19 -6.77
CA VAL A 214 3.07 -21.27 -7.72
C VAL A 214 4.41 -21.20 -6.97
N GLU A 215 5.33 -22.11 -7.30
CA GLU A 215 6.69 -22.09 -6.77
C GLU A 215 7.45 -20.84 -7.24
N LEU A 216 8.24 -20.26 -6.34
CA LEU A 216 9.11 -19.14 -6.68
C LEU A 216 10.35 -19.63 -7.45
N SER A 217 10.69 -18.91 -8.51
CA SER A 217 11.96 -19.11 -9.22
C SER A 217 13.06 -18.26 -8.59
N ALA A 218 14.30 -18.74 -8.58
CA ALA A 218 15.45 -17.89 -8.31
C ALA A 218 15.70 -16.97 -9.53
N PHE A 219 16.21 -15.76 -9.31
CA PHE A 219 16.61 -14.87 -10.42
C PHE A 219 17.62 -15.55 -11.35
N SER A 220 18.58 -16.29 -10.80
CA SER A 220 19.57 -17.05 -11.58
C SER A 220 18.96 -18.15 -12.44
N ALA A 221 17.88 -18.79 -11.98
CA ALA A 221 17.19 -19.85 -12.73
C ALA A 221 16.50 -19.33 -14.01
N ILE A 222 16.23 -18.01 -14.08
CA ILE A 222 15.68 -17.34 -15.26
C ILE A 222 16.72 -16.49 -15.99
N ASN A 223 18.02 -16.71 -15.73
CA ASN A 223 19.13 -15.96 -16.31
C ASN A 223 19.02 -14.44 -16.07
N ARG A 224 18.56 -14.03 -14.89
CA ARG A 224 18.51 -12.63 -14.46
C ARG A 224 19.22 -12.45 -13.12
N PHE A 225 19.49 -11.19 -12.78
CA PHE A 225 19.93 -10.80 -11.44
C PHE A 225 18.80 -10.04 -10.74
N GLN A 226 18.79 -10.08 -9.41
CA GLN A 226 17.88 -9.25 -8.64
C GLN A 226 18.18 -7.77 -8.93
N PRO A 227 17.22 -6.96 -9.41
CA PRO A 227 17.51 -5.63 -9.93
C PRO A 227 17.67 -4.54 -8.86
N PHE A 228 17.43 -4.87 -7.58
CA PHE A 228 17.51 -3.95 -6.46
C PHE A 228 17.85 -4.70 -5.16
N ASN A 229 18.45 -4.02 -4.20
CA ASN A 229 18.68 -4.56 -2.87
C ASN A 229 17.46 -4.28 -1.98
N VAL A 230 17.20 -5.16 -1.02
CA VAL A 230 16.12 -4.98 -0.04
C VAL A 230 16.69 -5.11 1.36
N ALA A 231 16.38 -4.14 2.21
CA ALA A 231 16.64 -4.19 3.64
C ALA A 231 15.31 -4.12 4.40
N VAL A 232 15.07 -5.04 5.33
CA VAL A 232 13.84 -5.08 6.14
C VAL A 232 14.18 -4.97 7.61
N SER A 233 13.57 -4.02 8.30
CA SER A 233 13.72 -3.83 9.75
C SER A 233 13.08 -4.98 10.54
N SER A 234 13.71 -5.41 11.64
CA SER A 234 13.18 -6.49 12.49
C SER A 234 11.83 -6.12 13.13
N ASN A 235 11.60 -4.84 13.45
CA ASN A 235 10.30 -4.34 13.91
C ASN A 235 9.17 -4.54 12.89
N VAL A 236 9.47 -4.48 11.58
CA VAL A 236 8.50 -4.78 10.51
C VAL A 236 8.10 -6.25 10.54
N LEU A 237 9.09 -7.14 10.62
CA LEU A 237 8.86 -8.59 10.67
C LEU A 237 8.09 -8.98 11.93
N LEU A 238 8.44 -8.41 13.08
CA LEU A 238 7.76 -8.65 14.34
C LEU A 238 6.27 -8.30 14.26
N LEU A 239 5.93 -7.10 13.79
CA LEU A 239 4.53 -6.66 13.71
C LEU A 239 3.74 -7.46 12.67
N MET A 240 4.35 -7.72 11.51
CA MET A 240 3.74 -8.52 10.45
C MET A 240 3.48 -9.95 10.90
N ASP A 241 4.47 -10.61 11.48
CA ASP A 241 4.34 -11.97 12.00
C ASP A 241 3.29 -12.03 13.11
N PHE A 242 3.30 -11.05 14.03
CA PHE A 242 2.28 -10.94 15.07
C PHE A 242 0.87 -10.85 14.48
N HIS A 243 0.65 -9.95 13.52
CA HIS A 243 -0.64 -9.78 12.85
C HIS A 243 -1.13 -11.09 12.21
N CYS A 244 -0.23 -11.82 11.52
CA CYS A 244 -0.56 -13.08 10.85
C CYS A 244 -0.96 -14.19 11.84
N HIS A 245 -0.52 -14.13 13.09
CA HIS A 245 -0.87 -15.11 14.11
C HIS A 245 -2.24 -14.92 14.75
N LEU A 246 -2.85 -13.73 14.65
CA LEU A 246 -4.04 -13.39 15.44
C LEU A 246 -5.31 -14.10 14.97
N THR A 247 -5.41 -14.46 13.70
CA THR A 247 -6.64 -15.00 13.12
C THR A 247 -6.39 -16.23 12.24
N THR A 248 -7.41 -17.09 12.13
CA THR A 248 -7.39 -18.23 11.22
C THR A 248 -7.69 -17.84 9.77
N SER A 249 -8.12 -16.60 9.53
CA SER A 249 -8.37 -16.05 8.18
C SER A 249 -7.13 -15.33 7.65
N GLU A 250 -7.09 -15.13 6.33
CA GLU A 250 -6.03 -14.34 5.71
C GLU A 250 -6.15 -12.87 6.14
N VAL A 251 -4.98 -12.25 6.39
CA VAL A 251 -4.86 -10.83 6.71
C VAL A 251 -4.03 -10.14 5.65
N VAL A 252 -4.19 -8.83 5.50
CA VAL A 252 -3.41 -8.00 4.58
C VAL A 252 -2.84 -6.76 5.28
N GLY A 253 -1.78 -6.21 4.73
CA GLY A 253 -1.23 -4.93 5.18
C GLY A 253 -0.29 -4.31 4.17
N TYR A 254 0.05 -3.05 4.41
CA TYR A 254 0.95 -2.27 3.56
C TYR A 254 2.34 -2.15 4.19
N LEU A 255 3.36 -1.97 3.34
CA LEU A 255 4.74 -1.77 3.75
C LEU A 255 5.17 -0.33 3.41
N GLY A 256 5.67 0.39 4.41
CA GLY A 256 6.20 1.74 4.28
C GLY A 256 7.71 1.79 4.41
N GLY A 257 8.35 2.61 3.59
CA GLY A 257 9.80 2.61 3.47
C GLY A 257 10.36 3.75 2.64
N ARG A 258 11.60 3.55 2.19
CA ARG A 258 12.33 4.48 1.32
C ARG A 258 12.94 3.71 0.15
N TRP A 259 12.92 4.32 -1.02
CA TRP A 259 13.63 3.87 -2.20
C TRP A 259 14.75 4.85 -2.51
N ASP A 260 16.00 4.35 -2.51
CA ASP A 260 17.16 5.12 -2.94
C ASP A 260 17.58 4.69 -4.34
N THR A 261 17.34 5.56 -5.32
CA THR A 261 17.70 5.33 -6.73
C THR A 261 19.21 5.29 -6.96
N THR A 262 20.01 5.89 -6.09
CA THR A 262 21.47 5.96 -6.24
C THR A 262 22.10 4.63 -5.87
N THR A 263 21.69 4.07 -4.73
CA THR A 263 22.20 2.79 -4.22
C THR A 263 21.37 1.59 -4.66
N GLN A 264 20.24 1.82 -5.35
CA GLN A 264 19.25 0.81 -5.72
C GLN A 264 18.78 -0.01 -4.50
N LEU A 265 18.60 0.66 -3.36
CA LEU A 265 18.22 0.03 -2.09
C LEU A 265 16.79 0.39 -1.71
N LEU A 266 15.94 -0.64 -1.59
CA LEU A 266 14.62 -0.56 -0.98
C LEU A 266 14.73 -0.85 0.52
N THR A 267 14.49 0.15 1.36
CA THR A 267 14.48 -0.02 2.81
C THR A 267 13.04 -0.06 3.32
N VAL A 268 12.60 -1.20 3.84
CA VAL A 268 11.29 -1.39 4.47
C VAL A 268 11.42 -1.08 5.96
N LEU A 269 10.73 -0.02 6.39
CA LEU A 269 10.90 0.56 7.73
C LEU A 269 9.70 0.33 8.63
N ARG A 270 8.49 0.15 8.07
CA ARG A 270 7.25 -0.03 8.83
C ARG A 270 6.26 -0.96 8.12
N ALA A 271 5.52 -1.72 8.92
CA ALA A 271 4.30 -2.40 8.48
C ALA A 271 3.07 -1.60 8.93
N PHE A 272 2.04 -1.59 8.10
CA PHE A 272 0.73 -1.00 8.35
C PHE A 272 -0.34 -2.09 8.19
N PRO A 273 -0.67 -2.81 9.27
CA PRO A 273 -1.74 -3.80 9.27
C PRO A 273 -3.08 -3.20 8.85
N CYS A 274 -3.77 -3.81 7.89
CA CYS A 274 -5.11 -3.37 7.53
C CYS A 274 -6.11 -3.93 8.55
N ARG A 275 -6.64 -3.05 9.40
CA ARG A 275 -7.71 -3.37 10.38
C ARG A 275 -9.08 -3.41 9.70
N THR A 276 -9.22 -4.26 8.68
CA THR A 276 -10.48 -4.50 7.97
C THR A 276 -10.55 -5.96 7.52
N ARG A 277 -11.77 -6.44 7.25
CA ARG A 277 -11.98 -7.78 6.69
C ARG A 277 -11.89 -7.73 5.16
N LEU A 278 -11.32 -8.76 4.55
CA LEU A 278 -11.14 -8.82 3.07
C LEU A 278 -12.44 -8.65 2.26
N ALA A 279 -13.59 -9.01 2.83
CA ALA A 279 -14.89 -8.86 2.18
C ALA A 279 -15.56 -7.50 2.45
N ASP A 280 -15.02 -6.67 3.35
CA ASP A 280 -15.62 -5.41 3.76
C ASP A 280 -15.18 -4.26 2.84
N ARG A 281 -15.93 -4.12 1.74
CA ARG A 281 -15.68 -3.10 0.71
C ARG A 281 -16.03 -1.68 1.16
N ASP A 282 -16.82 -1.54 2.22
CA ASP A 282 -17.27 -0.25 2.72
C ASP A 282 -16.23 0.36 3.65
N ALA A 283 -15.62 -0.45 4.51
CA ALA A 283 -14.56 0.01 5.43
C ALA A 283 -13.18 0.13 4.77
N ALA A 284 -12.89 -0.67 3.73
CA ALA A 284 -11.56 -0.72 3.12
C ALA A 284 -11.01 0.65 2.65
N PRO A 285 -11.77 1.52 1.95
CA PRO A 285 -11.26 2.83 1.52
C PRO A 285 -10.85 3.75 2.67
N ALA A 286 -11.57 3.71 3.79
CA ALA A 286 -11.25 4.53 4.97
C ALA A 286 -9.94 4.07 5.62
N VAL A 287 -9.72 2.75 5.70
CA VAL A 287 -8.45 2.18 6.19
C VAL A 287 -7.29 2.53 5.28
N GLU A 288 -7.48 2.47 3.95
CA GLU A 288 -6.44 2.88 2.99
C GLU A 288 -6.10 4.37 3.10
N GLU A 289 -7.10 5.23 3.29
CA GLU A 289 -6.89 6.66 3.50
C GLU A 289 -6.12 6.95 4.80
N GLU A 290 -6.47 6.27 5.90
CA GLU A 290 -5.74 6.35 7.17
C GLU A 290 -4.27 5.94 7.01
N ILE A 291 -4.00 4.84 6.31
CA ILE A 291 -2.63 4.35 6.06
C ILE A 291 -1.87 5.33 5.17
N CYS A 292 -2.52 5.89 4.14
CA CYS A 292 -1.92 6.90 3.27
C CYS A 292 -1.53 8.17 4.06
N GLN A 293 -2.40 8.64 4.94
CA GLN A 293 -2.14 9.76 5.85
C GLN A 293 -0.96 9.45 6.78
N ASN A 294 -0.91 8.25 7.35
CA ASN A 294 0.17 7.81 8.22
C ASN A 294 1.54 7.75 7.51
N LEU A 295 1.57 7.21 6.29
CA LEU A 295 2.77 7.22 5.44
C LEU A 295 3.26 8.65 5.22
N PHE A 296 2.35 9.55 4.84
CA PHE A 296 2.65 10.96 4.60
C PHE A 296 3.21 11.66 5.83
N MET A 297 2.53 11.54 6.98
CA MET A 297 2.94 12.18 8.24
C MET A 297 4.31 11.71 8.73
N ARG A 298 4.72 10.50 8.35
CA ARG A 298 6.02 9.91 8.70
C ARG A 298 7.09 10.09 7.62
N GLY A 299 6.77 10.76 6.52
CA GLY A 299 7.69 10.96 5.39
C GLY A 299 8.16 9.64 4.77
N LEU A 300 7.29 8.63 4.76
CA LEU A 300 7.51 7.31 4.18
C LEU A 300 6.76 7.19 2.85
N SER A 301 7.29 6.35 1.95
CA SER A 301 6.62 5.97 0.72
C SER A 301 6.03 4.57 0.86
N LEU A 302 4.94 4.31 0.14
CA LEU A 302 4.45 2.94 -0.05
C LEU A 302 5.49 2.16 -0.87
N VAL A 303 6.00 1.06 -0.32
CA VAL A 303 7.07 0.25 -0.94
C VAL A 303 6.67 -1.20 -1.16
N GLY A 304 5.49 -1.60 -0.70
CA GLY A 304 5.07 -2.99 -0.79
C GLY A 304 3.79 -3.27 -0.03
N TRP A 305 3.48 -4.55 0.06
CA TRP A 305 2.34 -5.10 0.77
C TRP A 305 2.69 -6.49 1.30
N TYR A 306 1.88 -6.98 2.22
CA TYR A 306 1.96 -8.34 2.69
C TYR A 306 0.58 -8.93 2.90
N HIS A 307 0.50 -10.26 2.86
CA HIS A 307 -0.65 -11.00 3.35
C HIS A 307 -0.24 -12.31 4.01
N SER A 308 -1.20 -13.01 4.62
CA SER A 308 -0.96 -14.30 5.25
C SER A 308 -1.61 -15.45 4.51
N HIS A 309 -0.96 -16.62 4.56
CA HIS A 309 -1.58 -17.92 4.32
C HIS A 309 -1.55 -18.71 5.64
N PRO A 310 -2.54 -18.55 6.55
CA PRO A 310 -2.44 -19.04 7.93
C PRO A 310 -2.03 -20.50 8.07
N ARG A 311 -2.55 -21.37 7.21
CA ARG A 311 -2.25 -22.82 7.19
C ARG A 311 -1.67 -23.32 5.87
N GLY A 312 -1.43 -22.43 4.92
CA GLY A 312 -0.89 -22.76 3.60
C GLY A 312 0.59 -22.43 3.50
N PRO A 313 1.30 -22.98 2.49
CA PRO A 313 2.68 -22.57 2.26
C PRO A 313 2.71 -21.07 1.89
N ALA A 314 3.76 -20.40 2.34
CA ALA A 314 4.02 -18.99 2.05
C ALA A 314 4.55 -18.82 0.62
N LEU A 315 3.70 -19.13 -0.36
CA LEU A 315 3.96 -19.05 -1.79
C LEU A 315 2.81 -18.32 -2.47
N PRO A 316 3.06 -17.55 -3.54
CA PRO A 316 2.02 -16.78 -4.20
C PRO A 316 1.05 -17.68 -4.97
N SER A 317 -0.22 -17.33 -4.95
CA SER A 317 -1.22 -17.82 -5.88
C SER A 317 -1.17 -17.09 -7.23
N LEU A 318 -1.89 -17.57 -8.25
CA LEU A 318 -2.05 -16.84 -9.51
C LEU A 318 -2.68 -15.45 -9.30
N GLN A 319 -3.63 -15.35 -8.37
CA GLN A 319 -4.23 -14.07 -7.97
C GLN A 319 -3.20 -13.12 -7.33
N ASP A 320 -2.28 -13.66 -6.50
CA ASP A 320 -1.21 -12.85 -5.89
C ASP A 320 -0.21 -12.37 -6.93
N ILE A 321 0.11 -13.19 -7.93
CA ILE A 321 0.98 -12.82 -9.05
C ILE A 321 0.39 -11.64 -9.81
N ASP A 322 -0.89 -11.70 -10.15
CA ASP A 322 -1.58 -10.62 -10.85
C ASP A 322 -1.65 -9.35 -10.00
N SER A 323 -2.01 -9.49 -8.72
CA SER A 323 -2.05 -8.37 -7.78
C SER A 323 -0.68 -7.70 -7.65
N GLN A 324 0.39 -8.50 -7.52
CA GLN A 324 1.76 -8.01 -7.44
C GLN A 324 2.20 -7.28 -8.71
N MET A 325 1.85 -7.78 -9.90
CA MET A 325 2.10 -7.05 -11.16
C MET A 325 1.40 -5.69 -11.17
N ASP A 326 0.13 -5.65 -10.78
CA ASP A 326 -0.65 -4.43 -10.67
C ASP A 326 -0.04 -3.43 -9.68
N HIS A 327 0.43 -3.89 -8.51
CA HIS A 327 1.10 -3.04 -7.53
C HIS A 327 2.43 -2.50 -8.06
N GLN A 328 3.24 -3.32 -8.75
CA GLN A 328 4.48 -2.89 -9.39
C GLN A 328 4.22 -1.79 -10.44
N LEU A 329 3.21 -1.98 -11.31
CA LEU A 329 2.84 -0.99 -12.32
C LEU A 329 2.34 0.32 -11.70
N ARG A 330 1.52 0.24 -10.64
CA ARG A 330 1.03 1.43 -9.94
C ARG A 330 2.16 2.26 -9.31
N LEU A 331 3.16 1.60 -8.75
CA LEU A 331 4.29 2.26 -8.06
C LEU A 331 5.36 2.81 -9.01
N GLN A 332 5.50 2.26 -10.23
CA GLN A 332 6.37 2.84 -11.26
C GLN A 332 5.91 4.24 -11.71
N GLY A 333 4.63 4.59 -11.56
CA GLY A 333 4.13 5.95 -11.81
C GLY A 333 4.11 6.34 -13.30
N SER A 334 4.24 7.64 -13.60
CA SER A 334 4.26 8.19 -14.98
C SER A 334 5.60 8.81 -15.37
N SER A 335 6.53 8.85 -14.44
CA SER A 335 7.94 9.15 -14.69
C SER A 335 8.61 7.84 -15.06
N ASN A 336 9.56 7.84 -16.01
CA ASN A 336 10.39 6.68 -16.37
C ASN A 336 11.33 6.20 -15.22
N GLY A 337 10.98 6.48 -13.97
CA GLY A 337 11.73 6.06 -12.79
C GLY A 337 11.31 4.68 -12.34
N PHE A 338 12.28 3.81 -12.09
CA PHE A 338 12.04 2.53 -11.45
C PHE A 338 11.80 2.75 -9.95
N GLN A 339 10.68 2.24 -9.43
CA GLN A 339 10.43 2.08 -7.99
C GLN A 339 9.97 0.64 -7.75
N PRO A 340 10.71 -0.16 -6.96
CA PRO A 340 10.32 -1.53 -6.68
C PRO A 340 9.11 -1.57 -5.75
N CYS A 341 8.31 -2.63 -5.90
CA CYS A 341 7.22 -2.99 -5.01
C CYS A 341 7.49 -4.39 -4.46
N LEU A 342 7.62 -4.53 -3.16
CA LEU A 342 7.86 -5.82 -2.51
C LEU A 342 6.53 -6.48 -2.09
N GLY A 343 6.30 -7.71 -2.54
CA GLY A 343 5.24 -8.56 -1.98
C GLY A 343 5.83 -9.48 -0.92
N ILE A 344 5.13 -9.68 0.21
CA ILE A 344 5.54 -10.63 1.25
C ILE A 344 4.36 -11.52 1.62
N ILE A 345 4.59 -12.83 1.69
CA ILE A 345 3.59 -13.79 2.18
C ILE A 345 4.10 -14.41 3.47
N CYS A 346 3.26 -14.41 4.51
CA CYS A 346 3.57 -15.03 5.79
C CYS A 346 2.70 -16.28 6.02
N GLY A 347 3.34 -17.42 6.26
CA GLY A 347 2.69 -18.68 6.61
C GLY A 347 2.97 -19.05 8.06
N PRO A 348 2.15 -18.65 9.04
CA PRO A 348 2.43 -18.87 10.45
C PRO A 348 2.22 -20.32 10.90
N TYR A 349 1.14 -20.99 10.49
CA TYR A 349 0.76 -22.32 11.02
C TYR A 349 0.85 -23.43 9.97
N TYR A 350 1.61 -23.24 8.90
CA TYR A 350 1.81 -24.30 7.90
C TYR A 350 2.65 -25.44 8.48
N HIS A 351 2.16 -26.67 8.37
CA HIS A 351 2.83 -27.86 8.91
C HIS A 351 4.17 -28.18 8.23
N GLY A 352 4.40 -27.65 7.02
CA GLY A 352 5.70 -27.79 6.34
C GLY A 352 6.77 -26.78 6.80
N ASN A 353 6.47 -25.89 7.75
CA ASN A 353 7.45 -24.96 8.31
C ASN A 353 8.52 -25.71 9.12
N GLN A 354 9.74 -25.16 9.12
CA GLN A 354 10.84 -25.69 9.93
C GLN A 354 10.70 -25.22 11.39
N GLY A 355 9.94 -25.97 12.19
CA GLY A 355 9.73 -25.69 13.60
C GLY A 355 8.68 -24.60 13.87
N VAL A 356 8.91 -23.79 14.89
CA VAL A 356 7.94 -22.79 15.40
C VAL A 356 7.93 -21.48 14.62
N ALA A 357 9.00 -21.19 13.87
CA ALA A 357 9.12 -19.96 13.10
C ALA A 357 8.11 -19.93 11.94
N SER A 358 7.47 -18.78 11.75
CA SER A 358 6.69 -18.51 10.55
C SER A 358 7.59 -18.48 9.31
N THR A 359 7.10 -19.02 8.20
CA THR A 359 7.77 -18.84 6.91
C THR A 359 7.35 -17.50 6.34
N ILE A 360 8.31 -16.60 6.15
CA ILE A 360 8.11 -15.28 5.55
C ILE A 360 8.80 -15.29 4.20
N THR A 361 8.03 -15.09 3.14
CA THR A 361 8.51 -15.22 1.76
C THR A 361 8.34 -13.90 1.01
N PRO A 362 9.44 -13.12 0.85
CA PRO A 362 9.47 -11.97 -0.04
C PRO A 362 9.54 -12.41 -1.49
N PHE A 363 8.72 -11.80 -2.35
CA PHE A 363 8.69 -12.10 -3.77
C PHE A 363 8.49 -10.85 -4.62
N TRP A 364 8.86 -10.98 -5.89
CA TRP A 364 8.67 -10.01 -6.95
C TRP A 364 8.15 -10.74 -8.18
N VAL A 365 7.52 -10.05 -9.12
CA VAL A 365 7.04 -10.67 -10.36
C VAL A 365 7.73 -10.06 -11.55
N VAL A 366 8.47 -10.89 -12.29
CA VAL A 366 9.04 -10.50 -13.58
C VAL A 366 7.92 -10.49 -14.62
N PRO A 367 7.71 -9.37 -15.35
CA PRO A 367 6.72 -9.33 -16.42
C PRO A 367 6.95 -10.46 -17.44
N PRO A 368 5.88 -11.00 -18.03
CA PRO A 368 6.02 -12.02 -19.07
C PRO A 368 6.89 -11.50 -20.22
N PRO A 369 7.65 -12.38 -20.89
CA PRO A 369 8.45 -11.99 -22.06
C PRO A 369 7.57 -11.36 -23.15
N GLU A 370 8.11 -10.39 -23.89
CA GLU A 370 7.39 -9.72 -24.99
C GLU A 370 6.88 -10.70 -26.06
N GLN A 371 7.57 -11.83 -26.24
CA GLN A 371 7.16 -12.89 -27.19
C GLN A 371 5.93 -13.68 -26.70
N ARG A 372 5.60 -13.63 -25.42
CA ARG A 372 4.47 -14.35 -24.80
C ARG A 372 3.72 -13.45 -23.81
N PRO A 373 3.09 -12.37 -24.31
CA PRO A 373 2.46 -11.36 -23.44
C PRO A 373 1.23 -11.90 -22.69
N ASN A 374 0.65 -13.00 -23.19
CA ASN A 374 -0.52 -13.67 -22.59
C ASN A 374 -0.15 -14.69 -21.50
N ASP A 375 1.13 -14.83 -21.14
CA ASP A 375 1.54 -15.70 -20.03
C ASP A 375 1.38 -14.99 -18.68
N TYR A 376 1.37 -15.77 -17.60
CA TYR A 376 1.49 -15.21 -16.25
C TYR A 376 2.88 -14.60 -16.03
N GLY A 377 2.98 -13.57 -15.20
CA GLY A 377 4.28 -13.08 -14.73
C GLY A 377 5.02 -14.16 -13.96
N ILE A 378 6.36 -14.14 -14.01
CA ILE A 378 7.20 -15.14 -13.34
C ILE A 378 7.43 -14.69 -11.89
N PRO A 379 6.90 -15.40 -10.87
CA PRO A 379 7.16 -15.06 -9.49
C PRO A 379 8.58 -15.50 -9.12
N VAL A 380 9.37 -14.55 -8.62
CA VAL A 380 10.76 -14.77 -8.23
C VAL A 380 10.95 -14.47 -6.74
N ALA A 381 11.77 -15.28 -6.09
CA ALA A 381 12.17 -15.06 -4.71
C ALA A 381 13.08 -13.83 -4.62
N VAL A 382 12.81 -12.96 -3.65
CA VAL A 382 13.62 -11.77 -3.39
C VAL A 382 14.51 -12.03 -2.18
N GLU A 383 15.81 -11.90 -2.38
CA GLU A 383 16.80 -11.91 -1.31
C GLU A 383 16.74 -10.58 -0.55
N VAL A 384 16.60 -10.69 0.77
CA VAL A 384 16.48 -9.55 1.68
C VAL A 384 17.58 -9.57 2.74
N THR A 385 18.08 -8.40 3.10
CA THR A 385 18.96 -8.21 4.25
C THR A 385 18.12 -7.83 5.46
N TYR A 386 18.23 -8.61 6.53
CA TYR A 386 17.53 -8.31 7.78
C TYR A 386 18.33 -7.32 8.63
N VAL A 387 17.69 -6.21 8.98
CA VAL A 387 18.30 -5.16 9.81
C VAL A 387 17.68 -5.23 11.19
N GLN A 388 18.46 -5.71 12.16
CA GLN A 388 17.99 -5.78 13.54
C GLN A 388 17.95 -4.40 14.18
N ASP A 389 16.76 -3.98 14.60
CA ASP A 389 16.54 -2.73 15.31
C ASP A 389 17.16 -2.74 16.70
N ASN A 390 17.54 -1.55 17.20
CA ASN A 390 18.10 -1.43 18.54
C ASN A 390 17.05 -1.65 19.62
N PHE A 391 15.80 -1.22 19.40
CA PHE A 391 14.72 -1.28 20.39
C PHE A 391 13.35 -1.49 19.71
N LEU A 392 12.38 -1.96 20.50
CA LEU A 392 10.97 -2.03 20.10
C LEU A 392 10.37 -0.63 20.19
N THR A 393 9.95 -0.07 19.05
CA THR A 393 9.37 1.29 19.06
C THR A 393 7.98 1.30 19.71
N THR A 394 7.65 2.41 20.38
CA THR A 394 6.30 2.62 20.96
C THR A 394 5.20 2.55 19.90
N ASP A 395 5.49 2.99 18.67
CA ASP A 395 4.55 2.87 17.56
C ASP A 395 4.19 1.41 17.26
N VAL A 396 5.18 0.51 17.20
CA VAL A 396 4.94 -0.92 16.96
C VAL A 396 4.10 -1.51 18.09
N LEU A 397 4.41 -1.17 19.34
CA LEU A 397 3.61 -1.62 20.48
C LEU A 397 2.15 -1.14 20.38
N ASN A 398 1.93 0.13 20.02
CA ASN A 398 0.59 0.67 19.83
C ASN A 398 -0.16 -0.05 18.71
N GLU A 399 0.49 -0.34 17.59
CA GLU A 399 -0.09 -1.14 16.50
C GLU A 399 -0.47 -2.55 16.97
N MET A 400 0.39 -3.22 17.73
CA MET A 400 0.08 -4.54 18.31
C MET A 400 -1.15 -4.45 19.22
N MET A 401 -1.25 -3.44 20.09
CA MET A 401 -2.40 -3.27 20.97
C MET A 401 -3.70 -2.94 20.20
N MET A 402 -3.63 -2.13 19.14
CA MET A 402 -4.78 -1.88 18.27
C MET A 402 -5.24 -3.15 17.54
N LEU A 403 -4.32 -4.01 17.14
CA LEU A 403 -4.65 -5.31 16.55
C LEU A 403 -5.31 -6.25 17.57
N VAL A 404 -4.81 -6.30 18.80
CA VAL A 404 -5.42 -7.07 19.90
C VAL A 404 -6.87 -6.64 20.10
N GLU A 405 -7.13 -5.32 20.14
CA GLU A 405 -8.49 -4.79 20.29
C GLU A 405 -9.37 -5.11 19.08
N PHE A 406 -8.84 -4.91 17.86
CA PHE A 406 -9.58 -5.18 16.62
C PHE A 406 -10.04 -6.65 16.52
N TYR A 407 -9.18 -7.59 16.90
CA TYR A 407 -9.50 -9.03 16.84
C TYR A 407 -10.18 -9.56 18.11
N ARG A 408 -10.34 -8.78 19.18
CA ARG A 408 -10.88 -9.26 20.47
C ARG A 408 -12.22 -9.98 20.33
N ALA A 409 -13.13 -9.45 19.51
CA ALA A 409 -14.45 -10.03 19.28
C ALA A 409 -14.57 -10.78 17.94
N ALA A 410 -13.44 -11.07 17.30
CA ALA A 410 -13.40 -11.74 16.01
C ALA A 410 -13.83 -13.22 16.15
N PRO A 411 -14.78 -13.72 15.33
CA PRO A 411 -15.21 -15.12 15.39
C PRO A 411 -14.12 -16.11 14.93
N ASP A 412 -13.13 -15.59 14.21
CA ASP A 412 -11.98 -16.30 13.66
C ASP A 412 -10.67 -15.91 14.38
N LEU A 413 -10.76 -15.34 15.58
CA LEU A 413 -9.62 -15.17 16.47
C LEU A 413 -9.05 -16.56 16.79
N VAL A 414 -7.73 -16.68 16.74
CA VAL A 414 -7.03 -17.92 17.09
C VAL A 414 -7.19 -18.24 18.57
N ASN A 415 -7.38 -19.53 18.88
CA ASN A 415 -7.42 -19.98 20.26
C ASN A 415 -6.00 -20.13 20.82
N PHE A 416 -5.49 -19.11 21.52
CA PHE A 416 -4.11 -19.09 22.03
C PHE A 416 -3.80 -20.19 23.06
N ASN A 417 -4.80 -20.64 23.82
CA ASN A 417 -4.69 -21.76 24.77
C ASN A 417 -4.76 -23.15 24.09
N GLN A 418 -5.08 -23.22 22.81
CA GLN A 418 -5.11 -24.48 22.06
C GLN A 418 -3.68 -25.01 21.84
N MET A 419 -3.51 -26.33 21.87
CA MET A 419 -2.25 -26.99 21.53
C MET A 419 -2.01 -26.91 20.02
N TRP A 420 -0.86 -26.36 19.62
CA TRP A 420 -0.38 -26.37 18.24
C TRP A 420 0.27 -27.73 17.89
N CYS A 421 1.12 -28.23 18.80
CA CYS A 421 1.64 -29.60 18.78
C CYS A 421 1.60 -30.19 20.21
N SER A 422 2.12 -31.40 20.41
CA SER A 422 1.96 -32.18 21.65
C SER A 422 2.39 -31.47 22.94
N ASP A 423 3.35 -30.54 22.86
CA ASP A 423 3.97 -29.86 24.00
C ASP A 423 3.93 -28.33 23.91
N THR A 424 3.43 -27.76 22.80
CA THR A 424 3.50 -26.33 22.53
C THR A 424 2.10 -25.80 22.20
N SER A 425 1.63 -24.83 22.99
CA SER A 425 0.41 -24.07 22.71
C SER A 425 0.60 -23.12 21.52
N ILE A 426 -0.50 -22.66 20.92
CA ILE A 426 -0.44 -21.65 19.86
C ILE A 426 0.20 -20.36 20.38
N LEU A 427 -0.06 -19.97 21.63
CA LEU A 427 0.61 -18.82 22.25
C LEU A 427 2.13 -19.01 22.31
N GLU A 428 2.61 -20.16 22.79
CA GLU A 428 4.05 -20.45 22.89
C GLU A 428 4.71 -20.51 21.51
N LYS A 429 4.05 -21.12 20.52
CA LYS A 429 4.49 -21.09 19.13
C LYS A 429 4.67 -19.64 18.66
N MET A 430 3.66 -18.80 18.85
CA MET A 430 3.71 -17.39 18.45
C MET A 430 4.86 -16.65 19.16
N LYS A 431 4.99 -16.80 20.48
CA LYS A 431 6.10 -16.21 21.25
C LYS A 431 7.46 -16.62 20.69
N ALA A 432 7.63 -17.90 20.37
CA ALA A 432 8.87 -18.43 19.83
C ALA A 432 9.14 -17.91 18.41
N SER A 433 8.13 -17.82 17.55
CA SER A 433 8.25 -17.21 16.21
C SER A 433 8.71 -15.76 16.30
N LEU A 434 8.02 -14.95 17.10
CA LEU A 434 8.30 -13.52 17.27
C LEU A 434 9.68 -13.25 17.88
N SER A 435 10.19 -14.17 18.71
CA SER A 435 11.54 -14.04 19.26
C SER A 435 12.63 -14.02 18.17
N GLY A 436 12.39 -14.62 17.01
CA GLY A 436 13.28 -14.56 15.84
C GLY A 436 13.36 -13.17 15.19
N HIS A 437 12.47 -12.25 15.57
CA HIS A 437 12.40 -10.87 15.06
C HIS A 437 12.70 -9.83 16.15
N ALA A 438 13.22 -10.27 17.30
CA ALA A 438 13.49 -9.41 18.43
C ALA A 438 14.52 -8.31 18.14
N PRO A 439 14.30 -7.07 18.62
CA PRO A 439 15.32 -6.03 18.62
C PRO A 439 16.46 -6.38 19.59
N LYS A 440 17.57 -5.64 19.51
CA LYS A 440 18.77 -5.87 20.34
C LYS A 440 18.53 -5.66 21.83
N ASP A 441 17.75 -4.65 22.19
CA ASP A 441 17.43 -4.32 23.57
C ASP A 441 16.43 -5.32 24.17
N GLN A 442 16.88 -6.12 25.13
CA GLN A 442 16.08 -7.16 25.79
C GLN A 442 14.85 -6.64 26.55
N ALA A 443 14.73 -5.34 26.79
CA ALA A 443 13.53 -4.74 27.39
C ALA A 443 12.24 -5.06 26.60
N TYR A 444 12.34 -5.40 25.30
CA TYR A 444 11.20 -5.84 24.50
C TYR A 444 10.46 -7.02 25.13
N SER A 445 11.17 -7.91 25.83
CA SER A 445 10.59 -9.14 26.40
C SER A 445 9.49 -8.85 27.42
N GLN A 446 9.75 -7.92 28.34
CA GLN A 446 8.80 -7.50 29.38
C GLN A 446 7.58 -6.81 28.75
N ILE A 447 7.82 -6.00 27.71
CA ILE A 447 6.77 -5.29 26.98
C ILE A 447 5.86 -6.29 26.24
N LEU A 448 6.44 -7.26 25.53
CA LEU A 448 5.69 -8.26 24.79
C LEU A 448 4.91 -9.20 25.73
N GLU A 449 5.43 -9.50 26.93
CA GLU A 449 4.66 -10.26 27.92
C GLU A 449 3.35 -9.56 28.32
N HIS A 450 3.31 -8.22 28.35
CA HIS A 450 2.04 -7.52 28.55
C HIS A 450 1.04 -7.80 27.42
N VAL A 451 1.49 -7.77 26.16
CA VAL A 451 0.67 -8.07 24.98
C VAL A 451 0.17 -9.52 25.01
N TYR A 452 1.05 -10.47 25.36
CA TYR A 452 0.70 -11.88 25.44
C TYR A 452 -0.32 -12.18 26.54
N ASN A 453 -0.22 -11.50 27.69
CA ASN A 453 -1.21 -11.63 28.76
C ASN A 453 -2.58 -11.10 28.34
N GLN A 454 -2.63 -10.01 27.57
CA GLN A 454 -3.89 -9.51 27.00
C GLN A 454 -4.52 -10.56 26.06
N LEU A 455 -3.74 -11.15 25.15
CA LEU A 455 -4.23 -12.20 24.25
C LEU A 455 -4.77 -13.42 25.00
N ARG A 456 -4.08 -13.84 26.07
CA ARG A 456 -4.52 -14.97 26.90
C ARG A 456 -5.85 -14.71 27.61
N ASN A 457 -6.10 -13.45 27.99
CA ASN A 457 -7.30 -13.04 28.73
C ASN A 457 -8.51 -12.74 27.84
N ILE A 458 -8.35 -12.72 26.51
CA ILE A 458 -9.46 -12.49 25.56
C ILE A 458 -10.37 -13.73 25.45
N GLN A 459 -9.90 -14.89 25.89
CA GLN A 459 -10.53 -16.19 25.66
C GLN A 459 -11.46 -16.67 26.77
#